data_AF-A0AA86QDE5-F1
#
_entry.id   AF-A0AA86QDE5-F1
#
_cell.length_a   1.000
_cell.length_b   1.000
_cell.length_c   1.000
_cell.angle_alpha   90.00
_cell.angle_beta   90.00
_cell.angle_gamma   90.00
#
_symmetry.space_group_name_H-M   'P 1'
#
loop_
_entity.id
_entity.type
_entity.pdbx_description
1 polymer ?
#
loop_
_entity_poly.entity_id
_entity_poly.type
_entity_poly.pdbx_seq_one_letter_code
_entity_poly.pdbx_strand_id
1 'polypeptide(L)'
;MTCTTLEFYRFGFFGQNYGNMSLQNASVTFSVQGAKFQYFGMVGVQSTSSMYTEVINMMTSVSYSSSEGNNVGSVFGYQGAKNCSIQNASVVGGNISSGSSTVGGIIGQQYNNLMVINSSLQNSNVLGSNSVGGIIGSQTGNATIQDSSVQNSNISISNYNVAGIIGSCISSELYLTNIQIKLVRISGVQNCGIVTGYDSGTHSFINSKASSNTINGVLQKDCTNLLNSKPVTGC
;
A
#
# COMPACT_ATOMS: atom_id res chain seq x y z
N MET A 1 27.37 20.10 -18.41
CA MET A 1 26.74 18.93 -19.06
C MET A 1 25.62 18.46 -18.14
N THR A 2 24.39 18.91 -18.38
CA THR A 2 23.21 18.50 -17.61
C THR A 2 22.82 17.11 -18.05
N CYS A 3 23.12 16.11 -17.22
CA CYS A 3 22.61 14.76 -17.40
C CYS A 3 21.09 14.83 -17.30
N THR A 4 20.39 14.74 -18.42
CA THR A 4 18.93 14.61 -18.43
C THR A 4 18.60 13.31 -17.71
N THR A 5 17.92 13.41 -16.57
CA THR A 5 17.40 12.25 -15.84
C THR A 5 16.61 11.36 -16.80
N LEU A 6 17.00 10.08 -16.93
CA LEU A 6 16.20 9.11 -17.67
C LEU A 6 14.84 8.98 -16.99
N GLU A 7 13.78 9.39 -17.69
CA GLU A 7 12.41 9.11 -17.30
C GLU A 7 12.04 7.72 -17.80
N PHE A 8 11.82 6.80 -16.86
CA PHE A 8 11.34 5.46 -17.16
C PHE A 8 9.89 5.39 -16.73
N TYR A 9 8.98 5.04 -17.64
CA TYR A 9 7.56 5.07 -17.31
C TYR A 9 7.16 4.00 -16.28
N ARG A 10 7.81 2.82 -16.33
CA ARG A 10 7.46 1.66 -15.50
C ARG A 10 8.71 0.90 -15.09
N PHE A 11 8.74 0.43 -13.85
CA PHE A 11 9.86 -0.33 -13.31
C PHE A 11 9.40 -1.55 -12.53
N GLY A 12 10.21 -2.60 -12.62
CA GLY A 12 10.06 -3.88 -11.98
C GLY A 12 10.80 -4.97 -12.74
N PHE A 13 10.72 -6.21 -12.26
CA PHE A 13 11.06 -7.38 -13.09
C PHE A 13 10.19 -7.41 -14.33
N PHE A 14 8.92 -7.02 -14.16
CA PHE A 14 7.99 -6.76 -15.23
C PHE A 14 7.62 -5.29 -15.19
N GLY A 15 8.17 -4.46 -16.07
CA GLY A 15 7.73 -3.07 -16.19
C GLY A 15 6.22 -3.00 -16.48
N GLN A 16 5.74 -3.85 -17.40
CA GLN A 16 4.32 -4.09 -17.61
C GLN A 16 4.06 -5.54 -18.00
N ASN A 17 2.92 -6.05 -17.56
CA ASN A 17 2.41 -7.34 -17.99
C ASN A 17 0.99 -7.19 -18.59
N TYR A 18 0.78 -7.90 -19.69
CA TYR A 18 -0.46 -7.98 -20.46
C TYR A 18 -0.93 -9.44 -20.60
N GLY A 19 -0.65 -10.29 -19.62
CA GLY A 19 -1.13 -11.67 -19.61
C GLY A 19 -1.55 -12.12 -18.23
N ASN A 20 -1.92 -13.40 -18.13
CA ASN A 20 -1.96 -14.03 -16.82
C ASN A 20 -0.54 -14.10 -16.25
N MET A 21 -0.43 -13.99 -14.94
CA MET A 21 0.85 -14.03 -14.26
C MET A 21 0.74 -14.88 -13.00
N SER A 22 1.74 -15.73 -12.77
CA SER A 22 1.97 -16.40 -11.49
C SER A 22 3.42 -16.13 -11.07
N LEU A 23 3.61 -15.47 -9.93
CA LEU A 23 4.91 -15.24 -9.30
C LEU A 23 4.94 -16.01 -8.00
N GLN A 24 5.94 -16.86 -7.82
CA GLN A 24 5.99 -17.74 -6.65
C GLN A 24 7.40 -17.85 -6.09
N ASN A 25 7.51 -17.90 -4.76
CA ASN A 25 8.72 -18.27 -4.03
C ASN A 25 9.94 -17.40 -4.37
N ALA A 26 9.74 -16.09 -4.46
CA ALA A 26 10.81 -15.16 -4.81
C ALA A 26 11.13 -14.19 -3.68
N SER A 27 12.43 -13.95 -3.50
CA SER A 27 12.97 -12.90 -2.65
C SER A 27 13.57 -11.81 -3.54
N VAL A 28 13.14 -10.57 -3.33
CA VAL A 28 13.47 -9.45 -4.18
C VAL A 28 13.99 -8.29 -3.34
N THR A 29 15.13 -7.75 -3.74
CA THR A 29 15.63 -6.49 -3.21
C THR A 29 15.73 -5.46 -4.32
N PHE A 30 15.09 -4.31 -4.12
CA PHE A 30 15.28 -3.14 -4.99
C PHE A 30 16.05 -2.06 -4.23
N SER A 31 17.06 -1.47 -4.87
CA SER A 31 17.72 -0.25 -4.40
C SER A 31 17.78 0.73 -5.56
N VAL A 32 16.89 1.72 -5.54
CA VAL A 32 16.70 2.65 -6.65
C VAL A 32 16.49 4.06 -6.11
N GLN A 33 17.34 5.00 -6.53
CA GLN A 33 17.32 6.38 -6.07
C GLN A 33 17.28 7.36 -7.23
N GLY A 34 16.48 8.43 -7.10
CA GLY A 34 16.47 9.56 -8.05
C GLY A 34 15.86 9.25 -9.42
N ALA A 35 15.37 8.03 -9.64
CA ALA A 35 14.72 7.63 -10.88
C ALA A 35 13.22 7.94 -10.81
N LYS A 36 12.72 8.58 -11.87
CA LYS A 36 11.31 8.95 -12.01
C LYS A 36 10.56 7.78 -12.64
N PHE A 37 9.73 7.07 -11.86
CA PHE A 37 8.83 6.05 -12.39
C PHE A 37 7.37 6.36 -12.08
N GLN A 38 6.51 6.34 -13.09
CA GLN A 38 5.08 6.44 -12.83
C GLN A 38 4.57 5.21 -12.08
N TYR A 39 5.17 4.04 -12.35
CA TYR A 39 4.78 2.78 -11.74
C TYR A 39 6.01 2.03 -11.24
N PHE A 40 6.02 1.70 -9.96
CA PHE A 40 7.13 0.98 -9.33
C PHE A 40 6.61 -0.21 -8.52
N GLY A 41 7.24 -1.37 -8.72
CA GLY A 41 7.10 -2.57 -7.92
C GLY A 41 7.81 -3.74 -8.58
N MET A 42 7.67 -4.96 -8.06
CA MET A 42 8.08 -6.16 -8.80
C MET A 42 7.44 -6.23 -10.18
N VAL A 43 6.18 -5.82 -10.25
CA VAL A 43 5.44 -5.56 -11.47
C VAL A 43 5.02 -4.10 -11.44
N GLY A 44 5.56 -3.29 -12.35
CA GLY A 44 5.18 -1.88 -12.45
C GLY A 44 3.68 -1.76 -12.73
N VAL A 45 3.22 -2.38 -13.82
CA VAL A 45 1.82 -2.39 -14.23
C VAL A 45 1.36 -3.81 -14.55
N GLN A 46 0.37 -4.30 -13.81
CA GLN A 46 -0.42 -5.46 -14.24
C GLN A 46 -1.66 -4.93 -14.98
N SER A 47 -1.68 -5.08 -16.31
CA SER A 47 -2.67 -4.41 -17.16
C SER A 47 -3.92 -5.28 -17.39
N THR A 48 -5.07 -4.62 -17.61
CA THR A 48 -6.35 -5.14 -18.14
C THR A 48 -7.30 -5.92 -17.21
N SER A 49 -8.60 -5.69 -17.43
CA SER A 49 -9.74 -6.25 -16.70
C SER A 49 -10.12 -7.69 -17.08
N SER A 50 -9.30 -8.42 -17.83
CA SER A 50 -9.56 -9.83 -18.21
C SER A 50 -8.57 -10.84 -17.61
N MET A 51 -7.51 -10.37 -16.95
CA MET A 51 -6.40 -11.22 -16.51
C MET A 51 -6.53 -11.70 -15.08
N TYR A 52 -5.85 -12.82 -14.81
CA TYR A 52 -5.66 -13.38 -13.48
C TYR A 52 -4.20 -13.26 -13.07
N THR A 53 -3.99 -12.81 -11.84
CA THR A 53 -2.65 -12.66 -11.28
C THR A 53 -2.57 -13.33 -9.93
N GLU A 54 -1.57 -14.17 -9.76
CA GLU A 54 -1.28 -14.85 -8.52
C GLU A 54 0.15 -14.54 -8.08
N VAL A 55 0.30 -14.14 -6.83
CA VAL A 55 1.59 -13.84 -6.21
C VAL A 55 1.66 -14.59 -4.89
N ILE A 56 2.58 -15.54 -4.75
CA ILE A 56 2.66 -16.44 -3.59
C ILE A 56 4.07 -16.46 -3.02
N ASN A 57 4.19 -16.41 -1.69
CA ASN A 57 5.45 -16.58 -0.97
C ASN A 57 6.53 -15.60 -1.44
N MET A 58 6.22 -14.31 -1.34
CA MET A 58 7.12 -13.26 -1.79
C MET A 58 7.74 -12.56 -0.60
N MET A 59 9.05 -12.35 -0.65
CA MET A 59 9.75 -11.50 0.31
C MET A 59 10.34 -10.32 -0.44
N THR A 60 9.98 -9.10 -0.06
CA THR A 60 10.51 -7.89 -0.70
C THR A 60 11.21 -7.00 0.32
N SER A 61 12.32 -6.40 -0.10
CA SER A 61 12.96 -5.28 0.59
C SER A 61 13.22 -4.18 -0.43
N VAL A 62 12.72 -2.99 -0.16
CA VAL A 62 12.71 -1.90 -1.16
C VAL A 62 13.36 -0.67 -0.55
N SER A 63 14.44 -0.19 -1.14
CA SER A 63 14.94 1.16 -0.92
C SER A 63 14.67 1.97 -2.20
N TYR A 64 13.49 2.58 -2.25
CA TYR A 64 13.06 3.42 -3.37
C TYR A 64 12.83 4.85 -2.89
N SER A 65 13.49 5.82 -3.53
CA SER A 65 13.25 7.23 -3.28
C SER A 65 13.19 8.01 -4.59
N SER A 66 12.08 8.70 -4.80
CA SER A 66 11.89 9.60 -5.95
C SER A 66 11.06 10.82 -5.55
N SER A 67 11.35 11.99 -6.14
CA SER A 67 10.49 13.18 -6.05
C SER A 67 9.24 13.08 -6.92
N GLU A 68 9.19 12.10 -7.83
CA GLU A 68 8.14 11.92 -8.83
C GLU A 68 7.75 10.45 -8.98
N GLY A 69 6.48 10.21 -9.30
CA GLY A 69 5.91 8.89 -9.56
C GLY A 69 4.41 8.94 -9.35
N ASN A 70 3.65 7.93 -9.77
CA ASN A 70 2.19 7.95 -9.60
C ASN A 70 1.72 6.85 -8.66
N ASN A 71 2.16 5.62 -8.89
CA ASN A 71 1.70 4.45 -8.16
C ASN A 71 2.88 3.56 -7.77
N VAL A 72 3.15 3.47 -6.48
CA VAL A 72 4.36 2.83 -5.95
C VAL A 72 3.97 1.79 -4.92
N GLY A 73 4.39 0.55 -5.15
CA GLY A 73 4.30 -0.54 -4.17
C GLY A 73 5.48 -1.48 -4.29
N SER A 74 5.75 -2.30 -3.28
CA SER A 74 6.86 -3.26 -3.40
C SER A 74 6.56 -4.39 -4.38
N VAL A 75 5.31 -4.84 -4.47
CA VAL A 75 4.88 -5.91 -5.39
C VAL A 75 4.29 -5.32 -6.66
N PHE A 76 3.29 -4.44 -6.54
CA PHE A 76 2.66 -3.79 -7.68
C PHE A 76 2.73 -2.27 -7.57
N GLY A 77 3.13 -1.60 -8.65
CA GLY A 77 2.85 -0.18 -8.80
C GLY A 77 1.36 0.03 -9.03
N TYR A 78 0.85 -0.59 -10.09
CA TYR A 78 -0.57 -0.60 -10.45
C TYR A 78 -1.05 -2.04 -10.71
N GLN A 79 -2.09 -2.44 -9.97
CA GLN A 79 -2.84 -3.66 -10.18
C GLN A 79 -4.12 -3.33 -10.94
N GLY A 80 -4.25 -3.84 -12.16
CA GLY A 80 -5.44 -3.72 -13.00
C GLY A 80 -5.99 -5.05 -13.50
N ALA A 81 -5.40 -6.19 -13.13
CA ALA A 81 -5.95 -7.52 -13.45
C ALA A 81 -7.37 -7.69 -12.91
N LYS A 82 -8.23 -8.43 -13.61
CA LYS A 82 -9.63 -8.67 -13.20
C LYS A 82 -9.73 -9.17 -11.77
N ASN A 83 -8.90 -10.17 -11.47
CA ASN A 83 -8.77 -10.79 -10.16
C ASN A 83 -7.29 -10.96 -9.87
N CYS A 84 -6.85 -10.47 -8.71
CA CYS A 84 -5.50 -10.70 -8.22
C CYS A 84 -5.55 -11.31 -6.82
N SER A 85 -4.73 -12.35 -6.61
CA SER A 85 -4.48 -12.94 -5.31
C SER A 85 -3.02 -12.73 -4.94
N ILE A 86 -2.78 -12.14 -3.77
CA ILE A 86 -1.46 -12.03 -3.15
C ILE A 86 -1.50 -12.80 -1.84
N GLN A 87 -0.64 -13.79 -1.71
CA GLN A 87 -0.59 -14.68 -0.55
C GLN A 87 0.84 -14.74 -0.01
N ASN A 88 0.98 -14.61 1.31
CA ASN A 88 2.27 -14.74 1.97
C ASN A 88 3.31 -13.73 1.44
N ALA A 89 2.89 -12.49 1.15
CA ALA A 89 3.80 -11.42 0.76
C ALA A 89 4.32 -10.67 1.99
N SER A 90 5.63 -10.63 2.18
CA SER A 90 6.28 -9.97 3.31
C SER A 90 7.23 -8.89 2.83
N VAL A 91 7.00 -7.66 3.30
CA VAL A 91 7.87 -6.51 3.06
C VAL A 91 8.59 -6.17 4.35
N VAL A 92 9.93 -6.24 4.35
CA VAL A 92 10.73 -6.00 5.56
C VAL A 92 11.83 -4.98 5.29
N GLY A 93 11.92 -3.96 6.16
CA GLY A 93 12.97 -2.94 6.05
C GLY A 93 12.81 -2.02 4.84
N GLY A 94 11.62 -1.94 4.25
CA GLY A 94 11.38 -1.16 3.06
C GLY A 94 11.39 0.34 3.38
N ASN A 95 12.21 1.13 2.70
CA ASN A 95 12.06 2.57 2.58
C ASN A 95 11.47 2.90 1.21
N ILE A 96 10.16 3.10 1.16
CA ILE A 96 9.39 3.38 -0.05
C ILE A 96 8.94 4.84 0.04
N SER A 97 9.67 5.72 -0.61
CA SER A 97 9.41 7.16 -0.61
C SER A 97 9.18 7.66 -2.02
N SER A 98 8.04 8.30 -2.25
CA SER A 98 7.76 8.93 -3.53
C SER A 98 7.04 10.26 -3.35
N GLY A 99 7.28 11.22 -4.24
CA GLY A 99 6.36 12.34 -4.44
C GLY A 99 5.00 11.92 -5.02
N SER A 100 4.73 10.60 -5.12
CA SER A 100 3.61 10.08 -5.87
C SER A 100 2.24 10.26 -5.25
N SER A 101 1.26 10.24 -6.16
CA SER A 101 -0.16 10.25 -5.80
C SER A 101 -0.55 9.06 -4.93
N THR A 102 -0.05 7.86 -5.19
CA THR A 102 -0.40 6.68 -4.39
C THR A 102 0.85 5.87 -4.02
N VAL A 103 0.96 5.53 -2.74
CA VAL A 103 2.06 4.71 -2.21
C VAL A 103 1.48 3.67 -1.26
N GLY A 104 1.71 2.39 -1.55
CA GLY A 104 1.44 1.30 -0.61
C GLY A 104 2.72 0.55 -0.26
N GLY A 105 2.76 -0.07 0.91
CA GLY A 105 3.87 -1.00 1.20
C GLY A 105 3.92 -2.17 0.22
N ILE A 106 2.76 -2.68 -0.20
CA ILE A 106 2.64 -3.81 -1.15
C ILE A 106 2.17 -3.34 -2.52
N ILE A 107 1.10 -2.54 -2.57
CA ILE A 107 0.45 -2.10 -3.82
C ILE A 107 0.28 -0.58 -3.83
N GLY A 108 0.74 0.10 -4.87
CA GLY A 108 0.49 1.54 -5.05
C GLY A 108 -1.00 1.83 -5.26
N GLN A 109 -1.51 1.38 -6.40
CA GLN A 109 -2.93 1.50 -6.77
C GLN A 109 -3.51 0.15 -7.17
N GLN A 110 -4.69 -0.16 -6.64
CA GLN A 110 -5.51 -1.28 -7.06
C GLN A 110 -6.80 -0.78 -7.69
N TYR A 111 -7.07 -1.25 -8.91
CA TYR A 111 -8.23 -0.82 -9.69
C TYR A 111 -9.36 -1.87 -9.73
N ASN A 112 -9.03 -3.16 -9.77
CA ASN A 112 -9.97 -4.27 -9.91
C ASN A 112 -9.86 -5.26 -8.74
N ASN A 113 -10.64 -6.34 -8.72
CA ASN A 113 -10.76 -7.19 -7.53
C ASN A 113 -9.42 -7.72 -7.02
N LEU A 114 -9.24 -7.61 -5.70
CA LEU A 114 -8.01 -8.01 -5.02
C LEU A 114 -8.31 -8.84 -3.78
N MET A 115 -7.52 -9.88 -3.60
CA MET A 115 -7.44 -10.67 -2.39
C MET A 115 -6.00 -10.65 -1.88
N VAL A 116 -5.80 -10.22 -0.64
CA VAL A 116 -4.50 -10.23 0.05
C VAL A 116 -4.63 -11.11 1.30
N ILE A 117 -3.84 -12.17 1.38
CA ILE A 117 -3.89 -13.13 2.49
C ILE A 117 -2.50 -13.24 3.12
N ASN A 118 -2.46 -13.29 4.45
CA ASN A 118 -1.26 -13.58 5.23
C ASN A 118 -0.04 -12.74 4.81
N SER A 119 -0.28 -11.45 4.54
CA SER A 119 0.76 -10.55 4.04
C SER A 119 1.14 -9.53 5.11
N SER A 120 2.39 -9.07 5.10
CA SER A 120 2.88 -8.17 6.14
C SER A 120 3.79 -7.06 5.63
N LEU A 121 3.71 -5.91 6.28
CA LEU A 121 4.67 -4.82 6.21
C LEU A 121 5.31 -4.64 7.59
N GLN A 122 6.64 -4.76 7.68
CA GLN A 122 7.36 -4.70 8.94
C GLN A 122 8.60 -3.82 8.84
N ASN A 123 8.89 -3.04 9.88
CA ASN A 123 10.11 -2.24 9.99
C ASN A 123 10.33 -1.31 8.78
N SER A 124 9.25 -0.74 8.23
CA SER A 124 9.29 -0.05 6.94
C SER A 124 8.83 1.41 7.04
N ASN A 125 9.34 2.24 6.15
CA ASN A 125 8.90 3.61 5.91
C ASN A 125 8.14 3.66 4.58
N VAL A 126 6.90 4.14 4.62
CA VAL A 126 6.05 4.33 3.43
C VAL A 126 5.64 5.79 3.38
N LEU A 127 6.21 6.54 2.43
CA LEU A 127 6.13 7.98 2.34
C LEU A 127 5.60 8.39 0.96
N GLY A 128 4.55 9.21 0.93
CA GLY A 128 3.87 9.64 -0.30
C GLY A 128 3.29 11.04 -0.22
N SER A 129 2.64 11.51 -1.31
CA SER A 129 2.03 12.84 -1.34
C SER A 129 0.51 12.86 -1.23
N ASN A 130 -0.25 11.96 -1.89
CA ASN A 130 -1.73 12.03 -1.87
C ASN A 130 -2.46 10.88 -1.14
N SER A 131 -2.11 9.61 -1.35
CA SER A 131 -2.77 8.48 -0.67
C SER A 131 -1.74 7.44 -0.27
N VAL A 132 -1.55 7.25 1.02
CA VAL A 132 -0.49 6.38 1.56
C VAL A 132 -1.07 5.33 2.50
N GLY A 133 -0.85 4.06 2.20
CA GLY A 133 -1.27 2.95 3.07
C GLY A 133 -0.14 1.98 3.37
N GLY A 134 -0.21 1.29 4.49
CA GLY A 134 0.78 0.26 4.81
C GLY A 134 0.71 -0.93 3.86
N ILE A 135 -0.47 -1.29 3.35
CA ILE A 135 -0.63 -2.35 2.36
C ILE A 135 -0.94 -1.76 0.97
N ILE A 136 -1.98 -0.93 0.87
CA ILE A 136 -2.46 -0.35 -0.41
C ILE A 136 -2.48 1.17 -0.33
N GLY A 137 -1.91 1.87 -1.29
CA GLY A 137 -2.01 3.33 -1.36
C GLY A 137 -3.43 3.80 -1.68
N SER A 138 -3.97 3.36 -2.82
CA SER A 138 -5.34 3.65 -3.25
C SER A 138 -6.04 2.41 -3.78
N GLN A 139 -7.30 2.27 -3.41
CA GLN A 139 -8.15 1.14 -3.73
C GLN A 139 -9.45 1.65 -4.38
N THR A 140 -9.74 1.16 -5.59
CA THR A 140 -10.93 1.55 -6.37
C THR A 140 -11.93 0.40 -6.55
N GLY A 141 -11.45 -0.81 -6.84
CA GLY A 141 -12.30 -2.01 -6.96
C GLY A 141 -12.30 -2.86 -5.69
N ASN A 142 -13.18 -3.85 -5.57
CA ASN A 142 -13.37 -4.60 -4.32
C ASN A 142 -12.08 -5.23 -3.79
N ALA A 143 -11.90 -5.19 -2.46
CA ALA A 143 -10.73 -5.76 -1.80
C ALA A 143 -11.13 -6.62 -0.60
N THR A 144 -10.48 -7.79 -0.49
CA THR A 144 -10.48 -8.62 0.71
C THR A 144 -9.06 -8.71 1.23
N ILE A 145 -8.81 -8.28 2.46
CA ILE A 145 -7.52 -8.45 3.13
C ILE A 145 -7.74 -9.30 4.38
N GLN A 146 -6.99 -10.38 4.49
CA GLN A 146 -7.14 -11.36 5.55
C GLN A 146 -5.79 -11.73 6.16
N ASP A 147 -5.78 -11.97 7.47
CA ASP A 147 -4.64 -12.50 8.23
C ASP A 147 -3.36 -11.67 8.04
N SER A 148 -3.51 -10.38 7.76
CA SER A 148 -2.42 -9.50 7.33
C SER A 148 -2.05 -8.50 8.43
N SER A 149 -0.81 -8.02 8.40
CA SER A 149 -0.32 -7.14 9.47
C SER A 149 0.57 -6.00 8.99
N VAL A 150 0.54 -4.90 9.73
CA VAL A 150 1.46 -3.77 9.56
C VAL A 150 2.06 -3.44 10.92
N GLN A 151 3.39 -3.55 11.02
CA GLN A 151 4.08 -3.51 12.32
C GLN A 151 5.35 -2.66 12.28
N ASN A 152 5.61 -1.94 13.38
CA ASN A 152 6.83 -1.17 13.60
C ASN A 152 7.23 -0.31 12.38
N SER A 153 6.26 0.39 11.80
CA SER A 153 6.42 1.08 10.52
C SER A 153 5.99 2.53 10.63
N ASN A 154 6.61 3.40 9.83
CA ASN A 154 6.24 4.79 9.70
C ASN A 154 5.53 4.99 8.36
N ILE A 155 4.30 5.48 8.40
CA ILE A 155 3.46 5.71 7.24
C ILE A 155 3.08 7.18 7.26
N SER A 156 3.55 7.93 6.28
CA SER A 156 3.30 9.38 6.29
C SER A 156 3.10 10.00 4.93
N ILE A 157 2.41 11.13 4.95
CA ILE A 157 1.96 11.86 3.78
C ILE A 157 2.16 13.36 3.95
N SER A 158 2.31 14.09 2.84
CA SER A 158 2.31 15.55 2.82
C SER A 158 0.97 16.23 2.51
N ASN A 159 -0.01 15.56 1.87
CA ASN A 159 -1.29 16.17 1.45
C ASN A 159 -2.56 15.50 2.04
N TYR A 160 -3.09 14.42 1.44
CA TYR A 160 -4.49 14.03 1.66
C TYR A 160 -4.72 12.86 2.61
N ASN A 161 -4.55 11.61 2.19
CA ASN A 161 -5.07 10.44 2.91
C ASN A 161 -3.96 9.51 3.39
N VAL A 162 -3.99 9.09 4.66
CA VAL A 162 -3.02 8.13 5.19
C VAL A 162 -3.63 7.15 6.18
N ALA A 163 -3.25 5.88 6.06
CA ALA A 163 -3.60 4.91 7.08
C ALA A 163 -2.67 3.70 7.17
N GLY A 164 -2.89 2.91 8.24
CA GLY A 164 -2.16 1.69 8.50
C GLY A 164 -2.33 0.63 7.42
N ILE A 165 -3.50 0.51 6.79
CA ILE A 165 -3.73 -0.52 5.74
C ILE A 165 -3.93 0.12 4.36
N ILE A 166 -4.98 0.95 4.19
CA ILE A 166 -5.37 1.54 2.89
C ILE A 166 -5.39 3.06 3.01
N GLY A 167 -4.60 3.77 2.19
CA GLY A 167 -4.62 5.24 2.21
C GLY A 167 -5.98 5.82 1.81
N SER A 168 -6.48 5.43 0.64
CA SER A 168 -7.79 5.85 0.11
C SER A 168 -8.59 4.64 -0.38
N CYS A 169 -9.76 4.44 0.21
CA CYS A 169 -10.73 3.40 -0.15
C CYS A 169 -11.92 4.08 -0.83
N ILE A 170 -12.02 3.91 -2.15
CA ILE A 170 -13.10 4.46 -2.99
C ILE A 170 -14.03 3.33 -3.46
N SER A 171 -13.78 2.11 -2.99
CA SER A 171 -14.60 0.92 -3.27
C SER A 171 -16.07 1.10 -2.95
N SER A 172 -16.90 0.26 -3.56
CA SER A 172 -18.16 -0.14 -2.93
C SER A 172 -17.96 -1.13 -1.78
N GLU A 173 -16.92 -1.99 -1.81
CA GLU A 173 -16.72 -3.06 -0.82
C GLU A 173 -15.27 -3.24 -0.36
N LEU A 174 -15.07 -3.32 0.96
CA LEU A 174 -13.82 -3.72 1.61
C LEU A 174 -14.10 -4.70 2.73
N TYR A 175 -13.44 -5.87 2.70
CA TYR A 175 -13.55 -6.89 3.73
C TYR A 175 -12.19 -7.08 4.42
N LEU A 176 -12.15 -6.86 5.73
CA LEU A 176 -10.96 -6.96 6.54
C LEU A 176 -11.17 -7.95 7.67
N THR A 177 -10.39 -9.04 7.65
CA THR A 177 -10.49 -10.11 8.65
C THR A 177 -9.14 -10.39 9.27
N ASN A 178 -9.07 -10.50 10.60
CA ASN A 178 -7.84 -10.84 11.31
C ASN A 178 -6.66 -9.89 11.04
N ILE A 179 -6.93 -8.59 10.88
CA ILE A 179 -5.89 -7.59 10.61
C ILE A 179 -5.21 -7.16 11.90
N GLN A 180 -3.88 -7.04 11.88
CA GLN A 180 -3.10 -6.57 13.01
C GLN A 180 -2.29 -5.32 12.67
N ILE A 181 -2.48 -4.24 13.42
CA ILE A 181 -1.74 -2.98 13.25
C ILE A 181 -1.09 -2.61 14.56
N LYS A 182 0.25 -2.66 14.62
CA LYS A 182 0.96 -2.53 15.88
C LYS A 182 2.21 -1.67 15.76
N LEU A 183 2.40 -0.74 16.69
CA LEU A 183 3.58 0.14 16.71
C LEU A 183 3.76 0.90 15.38
N VAL A 184 2.65 1.31 14.78
CA VAL A 184 2.66 2.08 13.54
C VAL A 184 2.53 3.56 13.87
N ARG A 185 3.45 4.36 13.34
CA ARG A 185 3.31 5.82 13.33
C ARG A 185 2.65 6.22 12.03
N ILE A 186 1.50 6.88 12.14
CA ILE A 186 0.72 7.42 11.04
C ILE A 186 0.80 8.93 11.14
N SER A 187 1.23 9.61 10.08
CA SER A 187 1.36 11.08 10.10
C SER A 187 0.91 11.69 8.77
N GLY A 188 -0.08 12.58 8.82
CA GLY A 188 -0.62 13.23 7.64
C GLY A 188 -1.28 14.56 7.94
N VAL A 189 -1.75 15.22 6.89
CA VAL A 189 -2.37 16.55 7.00
C VAL A 189 -3.89 16.44 7.05
N GLN A 190 -4.48 15.61 6.19
CA GLN A 190 -5.91 15.32 6.18
C GLN A 190 -6.14 13.81 6.38
N ASN A 191 -7.39 13.40 6.60
CA ASN A 191 -7.87 12.03 6.46
C ASN A 191 -6.88 10.95 6.95
N CYS A 192 -6.55 11.02 8.23
CA CYS A 192 -5.70 10.06 8.91
C CYS A 192 -6.57 8.99 9.57
N GLY A 193 -6.24 7.72 9.37
CA GLY A 193 -6.94 6.64 10.05
C GLY A 193 -6.05 5.43 10.33
N ILE A 194 -6.51 4.56 11.21
CA ILE A 194 -5.76 3.34 11.53
C ILE A 194 -5.84 2.35 10.38
N VAL A 195 -7.03 2.23 9.76
CA VAL A 195 -7.29 1.21 8.74
C VAL A 195 -7.37 1.84 7.36
N THR A 196 -8.34 2.73 7.17
CA THR A 196 -8.53 3.56 5.98
C THR A 196 -8.25 5.02 6.31
N GLY A 197 -7.69 5.79 5.37
CA GLY A 197 -7.45 7.22 5.57
C GLY A 197 -8.63 8.05 5.10
N TYR A 198 -8.99 7.87 3.83
CA TYR A 198 -10.27 8.26 3.25
C TYR A 198 -11.09 7.02 2.93
N ASP A 199 -12.37 7.05 3.29
CA ASP A 199 -13.31 5.97 3.02
C ASP A 199 -14.67 6.47 2.50
N SER A 200 -15.21 5.80 1.48
CA SER A 200 -16.51 6.13 0.87
C SER A 200 -17.41 4.92 0.55
N GLY A 201 -17.04 3.73 1.00
CA GLY A 201 -17.68 2.47 0.61
C GLY A 201 -18.52 1.80 1.70
N THR A 202 -18.78 0.51 1.48
CA THR A 202 -19.30 -0.41 2.50
C THR A 202 -18.17 -1.31 3.01
N HIS A 203 -18.07 -1.47 4.32
CA HIS A 203 -16.93 -2.13 4.94
C HIS A 203 -17.35 -3.13 6.00
N SER A 204 -16.59 -4.22 6.08
CA SER A 204 -16.70 -5.21 7.14
C SER A 204 -15.34 -5.41 7.80
N PHE A 205 -15.29 -5.26 9.12
CA PHE A 205 -14.10 -5.45 9.92
C PHE A 205 -14.37 -6.54 10.95
N ILE A 206 -13.74 -7.70 10.78
CA ILE A 206 -13.96 -8.87 11.63
C ILE A 206 -12.64 -9.25 12.30
N ASN A 207 -12.67 -9.42 13.63
CA ASN A 207 -11.53 -9.88 14.44
C ASN A 207 -10.20 -9.12 14.18
N SER A 208 -10.29 -7.84 13.83
CA SER A 208 -9.14 -6.99 13.54
C SER A 208 -8.74 -6.20 14.79
N LYS A 209 -7.45 -5.91 14.96
CA LYS A 209 -6.88 -5.32 16.18
C LYS A 209 -5.84 -4.27 15.85
N ALA A 210 -5.90 -3.13 16.55
CA ALA A 210 -4.91 -2.08 16.50
C ALA A 210 -4.37 -1.81 17.91
N SER A 211 -3.06 -1.67 18.07
CA SER A 211 -2.44 -1.45 19.39
C SER A 211 -1.16 -0.62 19.30
N SER A 212 -0.95 0.26 20.28
CA SER A 212 0.28 1.06 20.42
C SER A 212 0.64 1.87 19.18
N ASN A 213 -0.36 2.34 18.43
CA ASN A 213 -0.17 3.18 17.25
C ASN A 213 -0.22 4.66 17.64
N THR A 214 0.47 5.50 16.89
CA THR A 214 0.41 6.96 17.02
C THR A 214 -0.13 7.54 15.74
N ILE A 215 -1.12 8.42 15.82
CA ILE A 215 -1.68 9.12 14.67
C ILE A 215 -1.52 10.62 14.90
N ASN A 216 -0.86 11.30 13.97
CA ASN A 216 -0.71 12.74 13.96
C ASN A 216 -1.33 13.31 12.69
N GLY A 217 -2.47 13.97 12.79
CA GLY A 217 -3.20 14.56 11.66
C GLY A 217 -4.71 14.62 11.92
N VAL A 218 -5.46 15.13 10.95
CA VAL A 218 -6.93 15.21 11.07
C VAL A 218 -7.53 13.82 10.90
N LEU A 219 -8.21 13.32 11.94
CA LEU A 219 -8.89 12.03 11.89
C LEU A 219 -10.16 12.10 11.03
N GLN A 220 -10.37 11.10 10.18
CA GLN A 220 -11.66 10.95 9.50
C GLN A 220 -12.70 10.30 10.45
N LYS A 221 -13.96 10.75 10.34
CA LYS A 221 -15.07 10.49 11.28
C LYS A 221 -15.42 9.01 11.51
N ASP A 222 -15.04 8.12 10.59
CA ASP A 222 -15.42 6.69 10.62
C ASP A 222 -14.23 5.72 10.79
N CYS A 223 -13.00 6.24 10.97
CA CYS A 223 -11.76 5.45 10.96
C CYS A 223 -11.33 4.91 12.35
N THR A 224 -12.17 5.05 13.37
CA THR A 224 -11.86 4.69 14.77
C THR A 224 -12.31 3.30 15.21
N ASN A 225 -12.93 2.51 14.33
CA ASN A 225 -13.60 1.24 14.68
C ASN A 225 -12.68 0.10 15.21
N LEU A 226 -11.36 0.32 15.34
CA LEU A 226 -10.41 -0.63 15.94
C LEU A 226 -9.76 -0.16 17.26
N LEU A 227 -10.17 0.99 17.80
CA LEU A 227 -9.59 1.54 19.02
C LEU A 227 -10.25 0.97 20.28
N ASN A 228 -9.66 -0.09 20.84
CA ASN A 228 -9.74 -0.36 22.29
C ASN A 228 -8.60 0.34 23.06
N SER A 229 -7.88 1.28 22.45
CA SER A 229 -6.83 2.06 23.11
C SER A 229 -7.29 3.48 23.37
N LYS A 230 -7.14 3.90 24.63
CA LYS A 230 -7.30 5.22 25.26
C LYS A 230 -7.41 6.44 24.32
N PRO A 231 -8.17 7.48 24.73
CA PRO A 231 -8.41 8.68 23.92
C PRO A 231 -7.10 9.27 23.37
N VAL A 232 -7.09 9.52 22.07
CA VAL A 232 -6.08 10.36 21.43
C VAL A 232 -6.20 11.75 22.05
N THR A 233 -5.22 12.13 22.87
CA THR A 233 -5.15 13.48 23.44
C THR A 233 -4.60 14.44 22.39
N GLY A 234 -5.43 15.39 21.96
CA GLY A 234 -5.05 16.45 21.04
C GLY A 234 -6.16 16.78 20.04
N CYS A 235 -7.29 17.29 20.55
CA CYS A 235 -8.17 18.17 19.78
C CYS A 235 -7.69 19.61 19.98
#